data_AF-A0A973EZ92-F1
#
_entry.id   AF-A0A973EZ92-F1
#
_cell.length_a   1.000
_cell.length_b   1.000
_cell.length_c   1.000
_cell.angle_alpha   90.00
_cell.angle_beta   90.00
_cell.angle_gamma   90.00
#
_symmetry.space_group_name_H-M   'P 1'
#
loop_
_entity.id
_entity.type
_entity.pdbx_description
1 polymer ?
#
loop_
_entity_poly.entity_id
_entity_poly.type
_entity_poly.pdbx_seq_one_letter_code
_entity_poly.pdbx_strand_id
1 'polypeptide(L)'
;GIGIHVTVDTGGGVKLGPDVNWLQSNSYDYRVDETKKEAFFVSAKKFLPFLEPEDISPDMAGIRPKIQKKGEPVRDFYIREESERGFPGFINLIGIESPGLTSSLAIANFVSSLIRS
;
A
#
# COMPACT_ATOMS: atom_id res chain seq x y z
N GLY A 1 7.62 -0.49 -9.09
CA GLY A 1 7.44 -1.53 -8.06
C GLY A 1 8.71 -2.36 -7.99
N ILE A 2 8.95 -3.03 -6.88
CA ILE A 2 10.15 -3.87 -6.66
C ILE A 2 10.00 -5.32 -7.20
N GLY A 3 8.86 -5.62 -7.85
CA GLY A 3 8.52 -6.94 -8.35
C GLY A 3 7.43 -7.61 -7.51
N ILE A 4 7.01 -8.81 -7.93
CA ILE A 4 6.08 -9.64 -7.17
C ILE A 4 6.89 -10.39 -6.11
N HIS A 5 6.52 -10.23 -4.84
CA HIS A 5 7.12 -10.94 -3.72
C HIS A 5 6.18 -12.03 -3.22
N VAL A 6 6.75 -13.00 -2.49
CA VAL A 6 6.04 -14.06 -1.82
C VAL A 6 5.95 -13.71 -0.34
N THR A 7 4.73 -13.66 0.21
CA THR A 7 4.49 -13.45 1.64
C THR A 7 3.69 -14.64 2.18
N VAL A 8 4.07 -15.15 3.35
CA VAL A 8 3.30 -16.19 4.04
C VAL A 8 2.45 -15.51 5.11
N ASP A 9 1.14 -15.77 5.10
CA ASP A 9 0.24 -15.27 6.13
C ASP A 9 0.27 -16.15 7.39
N THR A 10 -0.41 -15.70 8.44
CA THR A 10 -0.45 -16.39 9.74
C THR A 10 -1.21 -17.70 9.71
N GLY A 11 -2.04 -17.95 8.69
CA GLY A 11 -2.74 -19.22 8.46
C GLY A 11 -1.92 -20.22 7.64
N GLY A 12 -0.70 -19.85 7.21
CA GLY A 12 0.14 -20.65 6.32
C GLY A 12 -0.20 -20.48 4.84
N GLY A 13 -1.12 -19.58 4.49
CA GLY A 13 -1.43 -19.21 3.12
C GLY A 13 -0.28 -18.43 2.48
N VAL A 14 -0.10 -18.59 1.17
CA VAL A 14 0.94 -17.90 0.41
C VAL A 14 0.30 -16.83 -0.47
N LYS A 15 0.72 -15.58 -0.29
CA LYS A 15 0.27 -14.43 -1.07
C LYS A 15 1.38 -13.97 -2.01
N LEU A 16 1.01 -13.75 -3.26
CA LEU A 16 1.88 -13.19 -4.28
C LEU A 16 1.52 -11.72 -4.48
N GLY A 17 2.52 -10.84 -4.52
CA GLY A 17 2.32 -9.44 -4.88
C GLY A 17 3.22 -8.47 -4.13
N PRO A 18 2.85 -7.18 -4.09
CA PRO A 18 1.83 -6.56 -4.95
C PRO A 18 2.38 -6.24 -6.35
N ASP A 19 1.55 -6.37 -7.38
CA ASP A 19 1.71 -5.55 -8.59
C ASP A 19 1.28 -4.10 -8.27
N VAL A 20 1.87 -3.11 -8.96
CA VAL A 20 1.66 -1.70 -8.66
C VAL A 20 1.35 -0.92 -9.93
N ASN A 21 0.17 -0.32 -9.96
CA ASN A 21 -0.33 0.47 -11.07
C ASN A 21 -0.83 1.83 -10.56
N TRP A 22 -0.64 2.88 -11.35
CA TRP A 22 -1.24 4.18 -11.08
C TRP A 22 -2.66 4.20 -11.66
N LEU A 23 -3.63 4.63 -10.85
CA LEU A 23 -5.01 4.84 -11.31
C LEU A 23 -5.04 6.01 -12.30
N GLN A 24 -5.85 5.88 -13.36
CA GLN A 24 -6.03 6.94 -14.37
C GLN A 24 -6.95 8.07 -13.86
N SER A 25 -7.83 7.75 -12.92
CA SER A 25 -8.74 8.69 -12.26
C SER A 25 -8.89 8.29 -10.79
N ASN A 26 -9.51 9.16 -9.97
CA ASN A 26 -9.88 8.84 -8.58
C ASN A 26 -11.13 7.93 -8.50
N SER A 27 -11.29 7.02 -9.47
CA SER A 27 -12.26 5.95 -9.41
C SER A 27 -11.64 4.76 -8.68
N TYR A 28 -12.20 4.41 -7.54
CA TYR A 28 -11.65 3.38 -6.66
C TYR A 28 -12.23 2.01 -7.02
N ASP A 29 -11.53 1.30 -7.90
CA ASP A 29 -11.85 -0.08 -8.26
C ASP A 29 -10.94 -1.03 -7.49
N TYR A 30 -11.55 -1.88 -6.66
CA TYR A 30 -10.87 -2.87 -5.82
C TYR A 30 -11.00 -4.30 -6.39
N ARG A 31 -11.54 -4.46 -7.60
CA ARG A 31 -11.57 -5.76 -8.27
C ARG A 31 -10.14 -6.20 -8.60
N VAL A 32 -9.89 -7.50 -8.46
CA VAL A 32 -8.62 -8.10 -8.87
C VAL A 32 -8.69 -8.35 -10.38
N ASP A 33 -7.72 -7.84 -11.11
CA ASP A 33 -7.61 -8.05 -12.55
C ASP A 33 -7.02 -9.45 -12.82
N GLU A 34 -7.91 -10.41 -13.09
CA GLU A 34 -7.54 -11.81 -13.34
C GLU A 34 -6.66 -11.99 -14.58
N THR A 35 -6.65 -11.03 -15.51
CA THR A 35 -5.80 -11.08 -16.71
C THR A 35 -4.30 -11.06 -16.37
N LYS A 36 -3.95 -10.68 -15.13
CA LYS A 36 -2.57 -10.65 -14.61
C LYS A 36 -2.09 -11.99 -14.07
N LYS A 37 -2.94 -13.00 -14.00
CA LYS A 37 -2.61 -14.32 -13.44
C LYS A 37 -1.33 -14.91 -14.03
N GLU A 38 -1.17 -14.85 -15.35
CA GLU A 38 0.02 -15.36 -16.04
C GLU A 38 1.31 -14.63 -15.64
N ALA A 39 1.25 -13.29 -15.51
CA ALA A 39 2.41 -12.51 -15.08
C ALA A 39 2.83 -12.85 -13.63
N PHE A 40 1.85 -13.10 -12.75
CA PHE A 40 2.09 -13.57 -11.39
C PHE A 40 2.71 -14.96 -11.38
N PHE A 41 2.17 -15.88 -12.19
CA PHE A 41 2.70 -17.23 -12.36
C PHE A 41 4.16 -17.23 -12.78
N VAL A 42 4.48 -16.56 -13.90
CA VAL A 42 5.84 -16.49 -14.44
C VAL A 42 6.82 -15.87 -13.45
N SER A 43 6.38 -14.86 -12.69
CA SER A 43 7.23 -14.26 -11.66
C SER A 43 7.45 -15.19 -10.47
N ALA A 44 6.41 -15.87 -9.98
CA ALA A 44 6.46 -16.72 -8.80
C ALA A 44 7.17 -18.06 -9.05
N LYS A 45 7.02 -18.67 -10.23
CA LYS A 45 7.67 -19.94 -10.63
C LYS A 45 9.20 -19.87 -10.52
N LYS A 46 9.79 -18.66 -10.61
CA LYS A 46 11.24 -18.42 -10.39
C LYS A 46 11.70 -18.74 -8.96
N PHE A 47 10.81 -18.58 -7.98
CA PHE A 47 11.09 -18.83 -6.56
C PHE A 47 10.41 -20.12 -6.06
N LEU A 48 9.31 -20.51 -6.71
CA LEU A 48 8.49 -21.67 -6.38
C LEU A 48 8.39 -22.58 -7.63
N PRO A 49 9.42 -23.38 -7.96
CA PRO A 49 9.47 -24.14 -9.21
C PRO A 49 8.37 -25.20 -9.33
N PHE A 50 7.79 -25.62 -8.22
CA PHE A 50 6.69 -26.58 -8.15
C PHE A 50 5.30 -25.97 -8.36
N LEU A 51 5.18 -24.64 -8.45
CA LEU A 51 3.90 -23.95 -8.57
C LEU A 51 3.24 -24.23 -9.92
N GLU A 52 2.00 -24.67 -9.97
CA GLU A 52 1.24 -24.85 -11.21
C GLU A 52 0.28 -23.66 -11.45
N PRO A 53 -0.14 -23.36 -12.69
CA PRO A 53 -1.04 -22.24 -12.97
C PRO A 53 -2.35 -22.28 -12.17
N GLU A 54 -2.84 -23.48 -11.86
CA GLU A 54 -4.07 -23.72 -11.11
C GLU A 54 -3.93 -23.35 -9.62
N ASP A 55 -2.71 -23.31 -9.08
CA ASP A 55 -2.44 -22.95 -7.69
C ASP A 55 -2.63 -21.45 -7.42
N ILE A 56 -2.78 -20.63 -8.47
CA ILE A 56 -2.96 -19.18 -8.35
C ILE A 56 -4.43 -18.81 -8.50
N SER A 57 -4.99 -18.22 -7.45
CA SER A 57 -6.32 -17.61 -7.44
C SER A 57 -6.25 -16.12 -7.11
N PRO A 58 -7.22 -15.30 -7.55
CA PRO A 58 -7.39 -13.93 -7.10
C PRO A 58 -7.53 -13.86 -5.57
N ASP A 59 -6.89 -12.88 -4.92
CA ASP A 59 -6.97 -12.65 -3.47
C ASP A 59 -7.56 -11.27 -3.15
N MET A 60 -6.75 -10.21 -3.30
CA MET A 60 -7.18 -8.83 -2.99
C MET A 60 -6.47 -7.76 -3.82
N ALA A 61 -7.07 -6.57 -3.86
CA ALA A 61 -6.45 -5.35 -4.34
C ALA A 61 -6.51 -4.26 -3.26
N GLY A 62 -5.54 -3.33 -3.31
CA GLY A 62 -5.47 -2.21 -2.38
C GLY A 62 -4.97 -0.94 -3.07
N ILE A 63 -5.45 0.22 -2.60
CA ILE A 63 -5.10 1.53 -3.13
C ILE A 63 -4.24 2.26 -2.09
N ARG A 64 -3.06 2.73 -2.51
CA ARG A 64 -2.17 3.51 -1.62
C ARG A 64 -2.53 5.00 -1.70
N PRO A 65 -2.67 5.70 -0.55
CA PRO A 65 -2.88 7.14 -0.55
C PRO A 65 -1.56 7.84 -0.92
N LYS A 66 -1.38 8.21 -2.19
CA LYS A 66 -0.18 8.92 -2.66
C LYS A 66 -0.39 10.43 -2.60
N ILE A 67 0.65 11.19 -2.25
CA ILE A 67 0.65 12.67 -2.27
C ILE A 67 1.56 13.25 -3.38
N GLN A 68 2.11 12.37 -4.20
CA GLN A 68 2.94 12.67 -5.36
C GLN A 68 2.31 12.07 -6.62
N LYS A 69 2.58 12.68 -7.78
CA LYS A 69 2.13 12.15 -9.08
C LYS A 69 3.07 11.04 -9.59
N LYS A 70 2.60 10.30 -10.60
CA LYS A 70 3.44 9.36 -11.34
C LYS A 70 4.67 10.07 -11.90
N GLY A 71 5.86 9.59 -11.55
CA GLY A 71 7.14 10.14 -12.00
C GLY A 71 7.72 11.24 -11.10
N GLU A 72 6.98 11.74 -10.11
CA GLU A 72 7.52 12.66 -9.12
C GLU A 72 8.33 11.91 -8.03
N PRO A 73 9.27 12.61 -7.36
CA PRO A 73 9.96 12.05 -6.20
C PRO A 73 8.99 11.56 -5.13
N VAL A 74 9.40 10.52 -4.40
CA VAL A 74 8.65 10.04 -3.24
C VAL A 74 8.58 11.17 -2.20
N ARG A 75 7.40 11.35 -1.62
CA ARG A 75 7.16 12.31 -0.54
C ARG A 75 6.85 11.55 0.75
N ASP A 76 7.25 12.14 1.87
CA ASP A 76 7.01 11.60 3.20
C ASP A 76 5.55 11.80 3.66
N PHE A 77 5.15 11.17 4.75
CA PHE A 77 3.84 11.38 5.37
C PHE A 77 3.61 12.86 5.68
N TYR A 78 2.42 13.34 5.39
CA TYR A 78 2.00 14.68 5.81
C TYR A 78 1.20 14.56 7.10
N ILE A 79 1.87 14.81 8.22
CA ILE A 79 1.25 14.83 9.55
C ILE A 79 1.44 16.22 10.16
N ARG A 80 0.36 17.00 10.26
CA ARG A 80 0.41 18.39 10.73
C ARG A 80 -0.86 18.82 11.44
N GLU A 81 -0.69 19.64 12.47
CA GLU A 81 -1.76 20.46 13.05
C GLU A 81 -1.78 21.81 12.28
N GLU A 82 -2.97 22.26 11.89
CA GLU A 82 -3.16 23.29 10.87
C GLU A 82 -3.47 24.69 11.45
N SER A 83 -3.13 24.97 12.70
CA SER A 83 -3.28 26.30 13.30
C SER A 83 -2.58 27.40 12.49
N GLU A 84 -1.39 27.13 11.96
CA GLU A 84 -0.64 28.05 11.08
C GLU A 84 -1.40 28.39 9.79
N ARG A 85 -2.37 27.56 9.40
CA ARG A 85 -3.24 27.76 8.22
C ARG A 85 -4.63 28.27 8.59
N GLY A 86 -4.88 28.58 9.87
CA GLY A 86 -6.15 29.09 10.37
C GLY A 86 -7.17 28.01 10.75
N PHE A 87 -6.74 26.76 10.94
CA PHE A 87 -7.61 25.65 11.33
C PHE A 87 -7.17 25.02 12.67
N PRO A 88 -7.34 25.74 13.80
CA PRO A 88 -6.88 25.26 15.09
C PRO A 88 -7.62 23.99 15.53
N GLY A 89 -6.85 23.02 16.02
CA GLY A 89 -7.31 21.69 16.42
C GLY A 89 -7.49 20.71 15.25
N PHE A 90 -7.24 21.12 14.00
CA PHE A 90 -7.38 20.24 12.84
C PHE A 90 -6.05 19.57 12.52
N ILE A 91 -6.00 18.24 12.61
CA ILE A 91 -4.79 17.44 12.35
C ILE A 91 -4.97 16.62 11.08
N ASN A 92 -4.15 16.91 10.07
CA ASN A 92 -4.10 16.16 8.82
C ASN A 92 -3.13 14.98 8.94
N LEU A 93 -3.58 13.80 8.49
CA LEU A 93 -2.75 12.61 8.24
C LEU A 93 -2.95 12.21 6.78
N ILE A 94 -2.11 12.73 5.89
CA ILE A 94 -2.24 12.52 4.44
C ILE A 94 -1.04 11.72 3.94
N GLY A 95 -1.29 10.82 3.01
CA GLY A 95 -0.21 10.08 2.36
C GLY A 95 0.33 8.91 3.19
N ILE A 96 -0.43 8.41 4.18
CA ILE A 96 -0.03 7.30 5.05
C ILE A 96 -0.05 5.98 4.27
N GLU A 97 0.89 5.82 3.34
CA GLU A 97 1.15 4.58 2.62
C GLU A 97 2.12 3.68 3.41
N SER A 98 2.66 2.62 2.80
CA SER A 98 3.68 1.78 3.46
C SER A 98 4.90 2.61 3.87
N PRO A 99 5.41 2.49 5.12
CA PRO A 99 5.10 1.47 6.13
C PRO A 99 4.08 1.92 7.22
N GLY A 100 2.95 2.53 6.83
CA GLY A 100 1.98 3.15 7.74
C GLY A 100 1.39 2.23 8.81
N LEU A 101 1.14 0.95 8.48
CA LEU A 101 0.68 -0.02 9.49
C LEU A 101 1.77 -0.30 10.53
N THR A 102 3.00 -0.57 10.09
CA THR A 102 4.15 -0.79 10.97
C THR A 102 4.43 0.43 11.86
N SER A 103 4.27 1.63 11.30
CA SER A 103 4.50 2.89 12.00
C SER A 103 3.28 3.40 12.77
N SER A 104 2.16 2.66 12.83
CA SER A 104 0.88 3.15 13.37
C SER A 104 0.97 3.67 14.80
N LEU A 105 1.67 2.96 15.69
CA LEU A 105 1.87 3.39 17.09
C LEU A 105 2.76 4.64 17.19
N ALA A 106 3.80 4.74 16.35
CA ALA A 106 4.66 5.92 16.32
C ALA A 106 3.90 7.15 15.79
N ILE A 107 3.07 6.97 14.76
CA ILE A 107 2.17 8.00 14.23
C ILE A 107 1.21 8.47 15.34
N ALA A 108 0.59 7.55 16.07
CA ALA A 108 -0.32 7.88 17.17
C ALA A 108 0.38 8.70 18.27
N ASN A 109 1.59 8.32 18.67
CA ASN A 109 2.39 9.06 19.66
C ASN A 109 2.74 10.47 19.16
N PHE A 110 3.12 10.60 17.89
CA PHE A 110 3.41 11.90 17.28
C PHE A 110 2.17 12.80 17.27
N VAL A 111 1.02 12.27 16.83
CA VAL A 111 -0.26 13.00 16.87
C VAL A 111 -0.63 13.40 18.30
N SER A 112 -0.44 12.53 19.29
CA SER A 112 -0.69 12.89 20.68
C SER A 112 0.20 14.04 21.16
N SER A 113 1.43 14.16 20.65
CA SER A 113 2.32 15.27 21.00
C SER A 113 1.84 16.61 20.41
N LEU A 114 1.21 16.58 19.24
CA LEU A 114 0.60 17.76 18.59
C LEU A 114 -0.66 18.25 19.31
N ILE A 115 -1.38 17.37 20.01
CA ILE A 115 -2.59 17.73 20.77
C ILE A 115 -2.25 18.35 22.12
N ARG A 116 -1.12 17.93 22.72
CA ARG A 116 -0.70 18.34 24.07
C ARG A 116 0.12 19.62 24.10
N SER A 117 0.45 20.19 22.94
CA SER A 117 1.16 21.46 22.79
C SER A 117 0.21 22.66 22.85
#